data_AF-A0A2V7UK40-F1
#
_entry.id   AF-A0A2V7UK40-F1
#
_cell.length_a   1.000
_cell.length_b   1.000
_cell.length_c   1.000
_cell.angle_alpha   90.00
_cell.angle_beta   90.00
_cell.angle_gamma   90.00
#
_symmetry.space_group_name_H-M   'P 1'
#
loop_
_entity.id
_entity.type
_entity.pdbx_description
1 polymer ?
#
loop_
_entity_poly.entity_id
_entity_poly.type
_entity_poly.pdbx_seq_one_letter_code
_entity_poly.pdbx_strand_id
1 'polypeptide(L)'
;MKKLLGVFLCLVPLAVHAQQTYTNEDVKNFTVARAYTNQDLKKMKPLPVVGVAAPRAADPDPVAEDAGPYQLRMDLLKEQRCILQAELDWRNAEIEKAYSFLDKGPGGYPWPGYLSKSKGALQYLRMQLAVVDARIDFLKDEARRADVIVDSR
;
A
#
# COMPACT_ATOMS: atom_id res chain seq x y z
N MET A 1 0.92 0.53 37.95
CA MET A 1 1.17 1.59 36.94
C MET A 1 2.47 1.31 36.16
N LYS A 2 2.52 0.22 35.39
CA LYS A 2 3.73 -0.19 34.61
C LYS A 2 3.45 -0.49 33.13
N LYS A 3 2.19 -0.37 32.69
CA LYS A 3 1.75 -0.74 31.32
C LYS A 3 1.74 0.44 30.34
N LEU A 4 1.90 1.68 30.82
CA LEU A 4 1.94 2.89 29.97
C LEU A 4 3.34 3.18 29.40
N LEU A 5 4.40 2.61 29.98
CA LEU A 5 5.78 2.88 29.54
C LEU A 5 6.09 2.27 28.16
N GLY A 6 5.50 1.12 27.84
CA GLY A 6 5.74 0.42 26.58
C GLY A 6 5.11 1.10 25.37
N VAL A 7 3.99 1.81 25.56
CA VAL A 7 3.31 2.54 24.49
C VAL A 7 4.11 3.79 24.09
N PHE A 8 4.74 4.45 25.07
CA PHE A 8 5.63 5.58 24.80
C PHE A 8 6.90 5.15 24.04
N LEU A 9 7.49 4.00 24.36
CA LEU A 9 8.72 3.53 23.70
C LEU A 9 8.52 3.18 22.22
N CYS A 10 7.33 2.71 21.83
CA CYS A 10 7.00 2.37 20.44
C CYS A 10 6.66 3.58 19.56
N LEU A 11 6.39 4.77 20.13
CA LEU A 11 6.09 5.99 19.39
C LEU A 11 7.32 6.87 19.11
N VAL A 12 8.45 6.60 19.78
CA VAL A 12 9.70 7.38 19.62
C VAL A 12 10.31 7.33 18.21
N PRO A 13 10.33 6.20 17.46
CA PRO A 13 11.00 6.21 16.15
C PRO A 13 10.22 6.98 15.08
N LEU A 14 8.94 7.31 15.32
CA LEU A 14 8.11 8.11 14.42
C LEU A 14 8.30 9.63 14.62
N ALA A 15 8.77 10.08 15.79
CA ALA A 15 9.02 11.50 16.05
C ALA A 15 10.40 11.98 15.55
N VAL A 16 11.34 11.06 15.30
CA VAL A 16 12.70 11.40 14.80
C VAL A 16 12.73 11.69 13.30
N HIS A 17 11.68 11.32 12.55
CA HIS A 17 11.53 11.65 11.13
C HIS A 17 10.68 12.89 10.88
N ALA A 18 10.60 13.80 11.86
CA ALA A 18 10.10 15.16 11.64
C ALA A 18 11.06 15.89 10.69
N GLN A 19 10.83 15.65 9.40
CA GLN A 19 10.99 16.54 8.27
C GLN A 19 11.63 17.86 8.69
N GLN A 20 12.95 17.99 8.51
CA GLN A 20 13.64 19.27 8.60
C GLN A 20 13.13 20.13 7.44
N THR A 21 11.95 20.71 7.61
CA THR A 21 11.46 21.80 6.78
C THR A 21 12.26 23.02 7.18
N TYR A 22 13.40 23.22 6.53
CA TYR A 22 14.11 24.48 6.61
C TYR A 22 13.16 25.56 6.11
N THR A 23 12.81 26.47 7.00
CA THR A 23 12.01 27.64 6.61
C THR A 23 12.93 28.64 5.92
N ASN A 24 12.39 29.50 5.05
CA ASN A 24 13.19 30.57 4.39
C ASN A 24 13.90 31.50 5.40
N GLU A 25 13.46 31.51 6.66
CA GLU A 25 14.06 32.28 7.76
C GLU A 25 15.35 31.62 8.28
N ASP A 26 15.44 30.28 8.29
CA ASP A 26 16.63 29.54 8.74
C ASP A 26 17.82 29.69 7.77
N VAL A 27 17.53 29.89 6.48
CA VAL A 27 18.55 30.08 5.44
C VAL A 27 19.33 31.39 5.61
N LYS A 28 18.74 32.42 6.25
CA LYS A 28 19.43 33.71 6.48
C LYS A 28 20.64 33.61 7.40
N ASN A 29 20.70 32.58 8.26
CA ASN A 29 21.75 32.43 9.27
C ASN A 29 22.79 31.36 8.90
N PHE A 30 22.71 30.74 7.71
CA PHE A 30 23.75 29.85 7.21
C PHE A 30 24.97 30.68 6.77
N THR A 31 25.89 30.93 7.70
CA THR A 31 27.24 31.41 7.38
C THR A 31 28.07 30.24 6.85
N VAL A 32 27.91 29.94 5.56
CA VAL A 32 28.78 29.01 4.85
C VAL A 32 30.18 29.63 4.80
N ALA A 33 31.15 29.03 5.49
CA ALA A 33 32.54 29.48 5.43
C ALA A 33 33.02 29.41 3.97
N ARG A 34 33.35 30.58 3.39
CA ARG A 34 33.69 30.87 1.97
C ARG A 34 32.55 31.36 1.05
N ALA A 35 31.34 31.58 1.53
CA ALA A 35 30.34 32.30 0.74
C ALA A 35 30.69 33.81 0.68
N TYR A 36 30.70 34.38 -0.53
CA TYR A 36 30.85 35.81 -0.73
C TYR A 36 29.66 36.54 -0.12
N THR A 37 29.92 37.59 0.67
CA THR A 37 28.84 38.40 1.24
C THR A 37 28.20 39.27 0.16
N ASN A 38 26.98 39.77 0.40
CA ASN A 38 26.33 40.72 -0.52
C ASN A 38 27.17 41.98 -0.78
N GLN A 39 28.05 42.37 0.14
CA GLN A 39 28.98 43.47 -0.05
C GLN A 39 30.17 43.09 -0.95
N ASP A 40 30.59 41.83 -0.93
CA ASP A 40 31.63 41.31 -1.82
C ASP A 40 31.12 41.20 -3.25
N LEU A 41 29.87 40.76 -3.44
CA LEU A 41 29.22 40.70 -4.76
C LEU A 41 29.13 42.07 -5.43
N LYS A 42 28.90 43.15 -4.66
CA LYS A 42 28.87 44.53 -5.19
C LYS A 42 30.24 45.02 -5.67
N LYS A 43 31.34 44.44 -5.18
CA LYS A 43 32.71 44.78 -5.57
C LYS A 43 33.22 43.93 -6.73
N MET A 44 32.51 42.86 -7.10
CA MET A 44 32.88 42.03 -8.24
C MET A 44 32.61 42.78 -9.54
N LYS A 45 33.53 42.61 -10.49
CA LYS A 45 33.37 43.12 -11.86
C LYS A 45 32.09 42.51 -12.44
N PRO A 46 31.22 43.29 -13.12
CA PRO A 46 30.00 42.75 -13.69
C PRO A 46 30.36 41.58 -14.61
N LEU A 47 29.74 40.43 -14.37
CA LEU A 47 29.89 39.26 -15.24
C LEU A 47 29.48 39.68 -16.65
N PRO A 48 30.23 39.28 -17.69
CA PRO A 48 29.82 39.53 -19.06
C PRO A 48 28.46 38.86 -19.25
N VAL A 49 27.42 39.68 -19.38
CA VAL A 49 26.08 39.21 -19.71
C VAL A 49 26.18 38.74 -21.16
N VAL A 50 26.47 37.45 -21.34
CA VAL A 50 26.32 36.79 -22.62
C VAL A 50 24.83 36.88 -22.93
N GLY A 51 24.44 37.76 -23.87
CA GLY A 51 23.05 38.01 -24.26
C GLY A 51 22.34 36.82 -24.94
N VAL A 52 22.86 35.62 -24.72
CA VAL A 52 22.25 34.36 -25.13
C VAL A 52 21.46 33.88 -23.94
N ALA A 53 20.14 33.83 -24.08
CA ALA A 53 19.27 33.20 -23.09
C ALA A 53 19.87 31.84 -22.72
N ALA A 54 20.04 31.59 -21.42
CA ALA A 54 20.46 30.27 -20.96
C ALA A 54 19.54 29.23 -21.60
N PRO A 55 20.06 28.14 -22.19
CA PRO A 55 19.23 27.13 -22.79
C PRO A 55 18.21 26.68 -21.74
N ARG A 56 16.93 26.74 -22.12
CA ARG A 56 15.84 26.28 -21.27
C ARG A 56 16.21 24.88 -20.78
N ALA A 57 16.31 24.70 -19.46
CA ALA A 57 16.47 23.38 -18.89
C ALA A 57 15.37 22.49 -19.45
N ALA A 58 15.72 21.30 -19.96
CA ALA A 58 14.72 20.36 -20.43
C ALA A 58 13.68 20.16 -19.31
N ASP A 59 12.40 20.16 -19.68
CA ASP A 59 11.36 19.81 -18.73
C ASP A 59 11.73 18.41 -18.17
N PRO A 60 11.72 18.20 -16.85
CA PRO A 60 12.11 16.91 -16.29
C PRO A 60 11.20 15.84 -16.89
N ASP A 61 11.81 14.76 -17.40
CA ASP A 61 11.05 13.62 -17.90
C ASP A 61 10.07 13.14 -16.82
N PRO A 62 8.82 12.80 -17.18
CA PRO A 62 7.88 12.24 -16.22
C PRO A 62 8.51 10.98 -15.63
N VAL A 63 8.73 10.98 -14.32
CA VAL A 63 9.20 9.80 -13.61
C VAL A 63 8.09 8.77 -13.70
N ALA A 64 8.32 7.69 -14.44
CA ALA A 64 7.38 6.57 -14.47
C ALA A 64 7.19 6.07 -13.03
N GLU A 65 5.95 6.04 -12.55
CA GLU A 65 5.65 5.48 -11.24
C GLU A 65 6.03 3.99 -11.22
N ASP A 66 6.72 3.56 -10.17
CA ASP A 66 7.09 2.17 -9.99
C ASP A 66 5.82 1.31 -9.89
N ALA A 67 5.65 0.38 -10.82
CA ALA A 67 4.53 -0.55 -10.84
C ALA A 67 4.62 -1.62 -9.74
N GLY A 68 5.81 -1.83 -9.16
CA GLY A 68 6.09 -2.89 -8.18
C GLY A 68 5.13 -2.93 -6.98
N PRO A 69 4.83 -1.81 -6.30
CA PRO A 69 3.89 -1.77 -5.19
C PRO A 69 2.45 -2.15 -5.57
N TYR A 70 1.99 -1.73 -6.75
CA TYR A 70 0.65 -2.07 -7.24
C TYR A 70 0.55 -3.55 -7.59
N GLN A 71 1.59 -4.10 -8.24
CA GLN A 71 1.65 -5.52 -8.58
C GLN A 71 1.66 -6.40 -7.33
N LEU A 72 2.49 -6.07 -6.33
CA LEU A 72 2.54 -6.80 -5.08
C LEU A 72 1.19 -6.82 -4.35
N ARG A 73 0.50 -5.67 -4.28
CA ARG A 73 -0.84 -5.58 -3.68
C ARG A 73 -1.86 -6.44 -4.45
N MET A 74 -1.76 -6.46 -5.78
CA MET A 74 -2.63 -7.27 -6.63
C MET A 74 -2.43 -8.77 -6.38
N ASP A 75 -1.17 -9.21 -6.35
CA ASP A 75 -0.81 -10.60 -6.15
C ASP A 75 -1.30 -11.12 -4.79
N LEU A 76 -1.12 -10.32 -3.72
CA LEU A 76 -1.62 -10.65 -2.39
C LEU A 76 -3.15 -10.78 -2.34
N LEU A 77 -3.88 -9.90 -3.04
CA LEU A 77 -5.35 -9.99 -3.11
C LEU A 77 -5.81 -11.22 -3.91
N LYS A 78 -5.11 -11.55 -5.01
CA LYS A 78 -5.38 -12.77 -5.79
C LYS A 78 -5.14 -14.04 -4.95
N GLU A 79 -4.05 -14.08 -4.21
CA GLU A 79 -3.74 -15.19 -3.30
C GLU A 79 -4.82 -15.32 -2.23
N GLN A 80 -5.20 -14.22 -1.57
CA GLN A 80 -6.26 -14.20 -0.57
C GLN A 80 -7.59 -14.70 -1.16
N ARG A 81 -7.95 -14.25 -2.36
CA ARG A 81 -9.15 -14.70 -3.07
C ARG A 81 -9.12 -16.20 -3.34
N CYS A 82 -7.98 -16.73 -3.81
CA CYS A 82 -7.78 -18.14 -4.08
C CYS A 82 -7.99 -19.00 -2.82
N ILE A 83 -7.39 -18.59 -1.70
CA ILE A 83 -7.53 -19.28 -0.40
C ILE A 83 -8.99 -19.31 0.05
N LEU A 84 -9.67 -18.16 -0.01
CA LEU A 84 -11.08 -18.07 0.41
C LEU A 84 -12.00 -18.91 -0.48
N GLN A 85 -11.74 -18.94 -1.79
CA GLN A 85 -12.50 -19.75 -2.73
C GLN A 85 -12.28 -21.24 -2.46
N ALA A 86 -11.03 -21.67 -2.24
CA ALA A 86 -10.72 -23.06 -1.92
C ALA A 86 -11.40 -23.53 -0.63
N GLU A 87 -11.42 -22.71 0.42
CA GLU A 87 -12.15 -23.03 1.66
C GLU A 87 -13.66 -23.11 1.40
N LEU A 88 -14.22 -22.18 0.62
CA LEU A 88 -15.65 -22.21 0.26
C LEU A 88 -16.02 -23.49 -0.52
N ASP A 89 -15.19 -23.87 -1.49
CA ASP A 89 -15.40 -25.06 -2.31
C ASP A 89 -15.30 -26.34 -1.47
N TRP A 90 -14.31 -26.41 -0.58
CA TRP A 90 -14.19 -27.52 0.38
C TRP A 90 -15.42 -27.64 1.28
N ARG A 91 -15.91 -26.51 1.82
CA ARG A 91 -17.12 -26.49 2.67
C ARG A 91 -18.38 -26.91 1.91
N ASN A 92 -18.52 -26.49 0.64
CA ASN A 92 -19.63 -26.91 -0.20
C ASN A 92 -19.57 -28.42 -0.48
N ALA A 93 -18.38 -28.95 -0.78
CA ALA A 93 -18.20 -30.40 -0.96
C ALA A 93 -18.56 -31.20 0.30
N GLU A 94 -18.20 -30.71 1.49
CA GLU A 94 -18.61 -31.34 2.76
C GLU A 94 -20.13 -31.27 2.99
N ILE A 95 -20.78 -30.19 2.56
CA ILE A 95 -22.24 -30.07 2.61
C ILE A 95 -22.91 -31.05 1.65
N GLU A 96 -22.39 -31.23 0.43
CA GLU A 96 -22.90 -32.21 -0.51
C GLU A 96 -22.79 -33.64 0.05
N LYS A 97 -21.66 -33.98 0.69
CA LYS A 97 -21.51 -35.25 1.42
C LYS A 97 -22.52 -35.39 2.54
N ALA A 98 -22.79 -34.31 3.29
CA ALA A 98 -23.78 -34.30 4.37
C ALA A 98 -25.21 -34.63 3.90
N TYR A 99 -25.54 -34.27 2.66
CA TYR A 99 -26.82 -34.61 2.03
C TYR A 99 -26.85 -36.05 1.48
N SER A 100 -25.71 -36.72 1.35
CA SER A 100 -25.63 -38.11 0.89
C SER A 100 -26.10 -39.08 1.98
N PHE A 101 -27.09 -39.90 1.67
CA PHE A 101 -27.58 -40.96 2.57
C PHE A 101 -26.55 -42.08 2.80
N LEU A 102 -25.55 -42.20 1.92
CA LEU A 102 -24.56 -43.28 1.92
C LEU A 102 -23.25 -42.91 2.61
N ASP A 103 -22.98 -41.62 2.80
CA ASP A 103 -21.71 -41.14 3.36
C ASP A 103 -21.89 -40.67 4.81
N LYS A 104 -21.49 -41.52 5.76
CA LYS A 104 -21.53 -41.18 7.20
C LYS A 104 -20.31 -40.35 7.66
N GLY A 105 -19.48 -39.89 6.72
CA GLY A 105 -18.29 -39.11 6.99
C GLY A 105 -17.22 -39.89 7.77
N PRO A 106 -15.99 -39.34 7.85
CA PRO A 106 -14.94 -39.91 8.69
C PRO A 106 -15.30 -39.70 10.17
N GLY A 107 -16.02 -40.66 10.76
CA GLY A 107 -16.31 -40.68 12.21
C GLY A 107 -17.77 -40.91 12.62
N GLY A 108 -18.71 -41.12 11.68
CA GLY A 108 -20.09 -41.45 12.02
C GLY A 108 -20.87 -40.33 12.73
N TYR A 109 -20.42 -39.08 12.58
CA TYR A 109 -21.05 -37.92 13.20
C TYR A 109 -22.41 -37.62 12.54
N PRO A 110 -23.47 -37.30 13.31
CA PRO A 110 -24.76 -36.94 12.73
C PRO A 110 -24.67 -35.57 12.03
N TRP A 111 -24.74 -35.61 10.71
CA TRP A 111 -24.76 -34.46 9.79
C TRP A 111 -25.85 -33.38 9.99
N PRO A 112 -27.04 -33.63 10.59
CA PRO A 112 -28.06 -32.58 10.74
C PRO A 112 -27.60 -31.33 11.51
N GLY A 113 -26.66 -31.49 12.44
CA GLY A 113 -26.06 -30.39 13.18
C GLY A 113 -24.97 -29.63 12.41
N TYR A 114 -24.38 -30.24 11.37
CA TYR A 114 -23.32 -29.63 10.57
C TYR A 114 -23.89 -28.57 9.61
N LEU A 115 -24.98 -28.88 8.92
CA LEU A 115 -25.63 -27.99 7.94
C LEU A 115 -26.13 -26.68 8.58
N SER A 116 -26.72 -26.76 9.77
CA SER A 116 -27.19 -25.57 10.50
C SER A 116 -26.03 -24.70 11.00
N LYS A 117 -24.91 -25.32 11.40
CA LYS A 117 -23.71 -24.63 11.87
C LYS A 117 -22.85 -24.06 10.73
N SER A 118 -22.87 -24.69 9.54
CA SER A 118 -22.04 -24.27 8.40
C SER A 118 -22.60 -23.04 7.67
N LYS A 119 -23.91 -22.77 7.78
CA LYS A 119 -24.55 -21.63 7.09
C LYS A 119 -23.89 -20.28 7.39
N GLY A 120 -23.58 -20.02 8.67
CA GLY A 120 -22.91 -18.78 9.08
C GLY A 120 -21.49 -18.68 8.54
N ALA A 121 -20.73 -19.79 8.56
CA ALA A 121 -19.38 -19.84 8.02
C ALA A 121 -19.36 -19.61 6.50
N LEU A 122 -20.26 -20.25 5.75
CA LEU A 122 -20.41 -20.03 4.31
C LEU A 122 -20.76 -18.57 3.98
N GLN A 123 -21.71 -17.99 4.70
CA GLN A 123 -22.09 -16.60 4.48
C GLN A 123 -20.92 -15.65 4.76
N TYR A 124 -20.16 -15.92 5.81
CA TYR A 124 -18.94 -15.17 6.12
C TYR A 124 -17.89 -15.29 5.01
N LEU A 125 -17.62 -16.49 4.50
CA LEU A 125 -16.67 -16.72 3.41
C LEU A 125 -17.10 -15.99 2.12
N ARG A 126 -18.38 -16.05 1.77
CA ARG A 126 -18.93 -15.32 0.61
C ARG A 126 -18.79 -13.81 0.77
N MET A 127 -19.05 -13.28 1.96
CA MET A 127 -18.85 -11.87 2.27
C MET A 127 -17.38 -11.48 2.13
N GLN A 128 -16.45 -12.29 2.67
CA GLN A 128 -15.02 -12.02 2.55
C GLN A 128 -14.55 -12.04 1.09
N LEU A 129 -15.01 -13.01 0.28
CA LEU A 129 -14.74 -13.03 -1.16
C LEU A 129 -15.21 -11.75 -1.85
N ALA A 130 -16.44 -11.32 -1.59
CA ALA A 130 -16.98 -10.09 -2.17
C ALA A 130 -16.16 -8.83 -1.76
N VAL A 131 -15.67 -8.79 -0.52
CA VAL A 131 -14.78 -7.70 -0.05
C VAL A 131 -13.43 -7.74 -0.79
N VAL A 132 -12.87 -8.92 -1.02
CA VAL A 132 -11.61 -9.06 -1.77
C VAL A 132 -11.80 -8.67 -3.23
N ASP A 133 -12.89 -9.10 -3.88
CA ASP A 133 -13.21 -8.71 -5.26
C ASP A 133 -13.35 -7.19 -5.38
N ALA A 134 -14.06 -6.55 -4.45
CA ALA A 134 -14.19 -5.09 -4.42
C ALA A 134 -12.83 -4.38 -4.24
N ARG A 135 -11.92 -4.95 -3.44
CA ARG A 135 -10.56 -4.41 -3.26
C ARG A 135 -9.69 -4.57 -4.51
N ILE A 136 -9.84 -5.69 -5.22
CA ILE A 136 -9.16 -5.90 -6.51
C ILE A 136 -9.60 -4.84 -7.51
N ASP A 137 -10.91 -4.59 -7.62
CA ASP A 137 -11.43 -3.59 -8.54
C ASP A 137 -11.02 -2.16 -8.15
N PHE A 138 -11.02 -1.85 -6.84
CA PHE A 138 -10.47 -0.60 -6.35
C PHE A 138 -9.00 -0.42 -6.72
N LEU A 139 -8.17 -1.46 -6.58
CA LEU A 139 -6.76 -1.40 -6.92
C LEU A 139 -6.53 -1.22 -8.43
N LYS A 140 -7.35 -1.85 -9.28
CA LYS A 140 -7.31 -1.64 -10.73
C LYS A 140 -7.62 -0.19 -11.09
N ASP A 141 -8.62 0.40 -10.43
CA ASP A 141 -8.97 1.81 -10.65
C ASP A 141 -7.90 2.77 -10.11
N GLU A 142 -7.27 2.44 -8.98
CA GLU A 142 -6.13 3.18 -8.41
C GLU A 142 -4.95 3.17 -9.39
N ALA A 143 -4.55 2.00 -9.88
CA ALA A 143 -3.47 1.84 -10.85
C ALA A 143 -3.77 2.54 -12.19
N ARG A 144 -5.02 2.49 -12.68
CA ARG A 144 -5.42 3.21 -13.89
C ARG A 144 -5.25 4.73 -13.74
N ARG A 145 -5.58 5.29 -12.57
CA ARG A 145 -5.40 6.74 -12.31
C ARG A 145 -3.93 7.15 -12.22
N ALA A 146 -3.08 6.22 -11.81
CA ALA A 146 -1.63 6.36 -11.75
C ALA A 146 -0.94 6.10 -13.11
N ASP A 147 -1.70 5.74 -14.16
CA ASP A 147 -1.17 5.30 -15.47
C ASP A 147 -0.23 4.09 -15.37
N VAL A 148 -0.45 3.23 -14.36
CA VAL A 148 0.33 2.01 -14.11
C VAL A 148 -0.42 0.80 -14.65
N ILE A 149 0.28 -0.03 -15.44
CA ILE A 149 -0.25 -1.31 -15.92
C ILE A 149 0.03 -2.39 -14.87
N VAL A 150 -1.02 -3.01 -14.35
CA VAL A 150 -0.95 -4.11 -13.38
C VAL A 150 -1.45 -5.39 -14.06
N ASP A 151 -0.73 -6.50 -13.89
CA ASP A 151 -1.18 -7.78 -14.42
C ASP A 151 -2.39 -8.27 -13.64
N SER A 152 -3.52 -8.35 -14.33
CA SER A 152 -4.81 -8.80 -13.77
C SER A 152 -5.18 -10.23 -14.15
N ARG A 153 -4.33 -10.93 -14.91
CA ARG A 153 -4.56 -12.34 -15.27
C ARG A 153 -4.28 -13.31 -14.13
#